data_AF-A0A1X7R002-F1
#
_entry.id   AF-A0A1X7R002-F1
#
_cell.length_a   1.000
_cell.length_b   1.000
_cell.length_c   1.000
_cell.angle_alpha   90.00
_cell.angle_beta   90.00
_cell.angle_gamma   90.00
#
_symmetry.space_group_name_H-M   'P 1'
#
loop_
_entity.id
_entity.type
_entity.pdbx_description
1 polymer ?
#
loop_
_entity_poly.entity_id
_entity_poly.type
_entity_poly.pdbx_seq_one_letter_code
_entity_poly.pdbx_strand_id
1 'polypeptide(L)'
;MTTKTNVQARLNEWETSCLHKVINLTPSNIDLLIRNTSHSSKNIPSLSKLMKRLSLSPRKKENLEKHHEVVQTYCKDIKLYTYNNGGFYSDGKGSMTLQDIENAVHQLLWKKYGKGIIHCSGCKRTGTAYKKHIEWFVIPIKDLPLILQIIDNFCFSQNRIK
;
A
#
# COMPACT_ATOMS: atom_id res chain seq x y z
N MET A 1 -7.59 11.73 6.36
CA MET A 1 -7.85 11.39 7.78
C MET A 1 -9.29 11.79 8.09
N THR A 2 -9.94 11.24 9.11
CA THR A 2 -11.35 11.55 9.40
C THR A 2 -11.53 11.79 10.89
N THR A 3 -12.37 12.77 11.23
CA THR A 3 -12.82 13.04 12.60
C THR A 3 -13.90 12.04 13.07
N LYS A 4 -14.38 11.18 12.17
CA LYS A 4 -15.38 10.16 12.49
C LYS A 4 -14.71 9.01 13.24
N THR A 5 -15.38 8.56 14.29
CA THR A 5 -14.94 7.45 15.13
C THR A 5 -14.97 6.10 14.40
N ASN A 6 -15.74 5.98 13.32
CA ASN A 6 -15.89 4.75 12.56
C ASN A 6 -15.28 4.86 11.15
N VAL A 7 -14.27 4.03 10.88
CA VAL A 7 -13.58 3.94 9.59
C VAL A 7 -14.53 3.48 8.47
N GLN A 8 -15.45 2.55 8.75
CA GLN A 8 -16.41 2.06 7.75
C GLN A 8 -17.35 3.15 7.25
N ALA A 9 -17.77 4.06 8.13
CA ALA A 9 -18.60 5.19 7.73
C ALA A 9 -17.86 6.07 6.70
N ARG A 10 -16.55 6.26 6.88
CA ARG A 10 -15.73 7.02 5.94
C ARG A 10 -15.51 6.28 4.61
N LEU A 11 -15.35 4.97 4.64
CA LEU A 11 -15.26 4.16 3.42
C LEU A 11 -16.55 4.25 2.60
N ASN A 12 -17.71 4.13 3.26
CA ASN A 12 -19.02 4.24 2.59
C ASN A 12 -19.24 5.63 1.95
N GLU A 13 -18.76 6.71 2.59
CA GLU A 13 -18.78 8.05 1.97
C GLU A 13 -17.95 8.12 0.69
N TRP A 14 -16.80 7.46 0.68
CA TRP A 14 -15.96 7.39 -0.51
C TRP A 14 -16.60 6.55 -1.61
N GLU A 15 -17.20 5.41 -1.25
CA GLU A 15 -17.92 4.56 -2.21
C GLU A 15 -19.11 5.28 -2.82
N THR A 16 -19.92 5.98 -2.02
CA THR A 16 -21.05 6.78 -2.51
C THR A 16 -20.59 7.96 -3.38
N SER A 17 -19.49 8.63 -2.99
CA SER A 17 -18.96 9.78 -3.75
C SER A 17 -18.35 9.39 -5.09
N CYS A 18 -17.69 8.24 -5.16
CA CYS A 18 -16.93 7.82 -6.35
C CYS A 18 -17.62 6.71 -7.14
N LEU A 19 -18.70 6.12 -6.64
CA LEU A 19 -19.40 4.96 -7.21
C LEU A 19 -18.48 3.77 -7.51
N HIS A 20 -17.40 3.64 -6.73
CA HIS A 20 -16.41 2.57 -6.85
C HIS A 20 -16.28 1.86 -5.52
N LYS A 21 -16.09 0.54 -5.57
CA LYS A 21 -15.82 -0.26 -4.38
C LYS A 21 -14.46 0.09 -3.81
N VAL A 22 -14.39 0.43 -2.53
CA VAL A 22 -13.15 0.78 -1.84
C VAL A 22 -12.76 -0.38 -0.93
N ILE A 23 -11.50 -0.82 -1.04
CA ILE A 23 -10.96 -1.86 -0.18
C ILE A 23 -10.04 -1.20 0.84
N ASN A 24 -10.32 -1.42 2.12
CA ASN A 24 -9.43 -0.97 3.18
C ASN A 24 -8.15 -1.82 3.21
N LEU A 25 -7.00 -1.16 3.25
CA LEU A 25 -5.69 -1.80 3.39
C LEU A 25 -5.40 -2.03 4.87
N THR A 26 -5.87 -3.18 5.38
CA THR A 26 -5.49 -3.66 6.71
C THR A 26 -4.14 -4.41 6.64
N PRO A 27 -3.39 -4.53 7.75
CA PRO A 27 -2.18 -5.34 7.79
C PRO A 27 -2.41 -6.77 7.27
N SER A 28 -3.55 -7.38 7.63
CA SER A 28 -3.94 -8.70 7.14
C SER A 28 -4.17 -8.73 5.62
N ASN A 29 -4.81 -7.70 5.06
CA ASN A 29 -5.03 -7.61 3.61
C ASN A 29 -3.72 -7.39 2.85
N ILE A 30 -2.77 -6.63 3.42
CA ILE A 30 -1.45 -6.42 2.83
C ILE A 30 -0.65 -7.73 2.79
N ASP A 31 -0.70 -8.51 3.87
CA ASP A 31 -0.06 -9.83 3.91
C ASP A 31 -0.60 -10.75 2.80
N LEU A 32 -1.93 -10.76 2.59
CA LEU A 32 -2.55 -11.52 1.51
C LEU A 32 -2.08 -11.02 0.12
N LEU A 33 -2.02 -9.71 -0.08
CA LEU A 33 -1.56 -9.10 -1.34
C LEU A 33 -0.10 -9.47 -1.64
N ILE A 34 0.78 -9.40 -0.64
CA ILE A 34 2.21 -9.72 -0.80
C ILE A 34 2.39 -11.21 -1.13
N ARG A 35 1.66 -12.10 -0.44
CA ARG A 35 1.69 -13.55 -0.72
C ARG A 35 1.26 -13.82 -2.16
N ASN A 36 0.11 -13.30 -2.58
CA ASN A 36 -0.43 -13.53 -3.92
C ASN A 36 0.51 -12.99 -5.02
N THR A 37 1.09 -11.80 -4.81
CA THR A 37 2.06 -11.22 -5.74
C THR A 37 3.32 -12.07 -5.86
N SER A 38 3.77 -12.67 -4.77
CA SER A 38 4.97 -13.52 -4.72
C SER A 38 4.78 -14.88 -5.39
N HIS A 39 3.54 -15.36 -5.51
CA HIS A 39 3.24 -16.64 -6.18
C HIS A 39 3.11 -16.48 -7.70
N SER A 40 2.66 -15.33 -8.19
CA SER A 40 2.44 -15.11 -9.63
C SER A 40 3.71 -15.13 -10.48
N SER A 41 4.89 -14.82 -9.90
CA SER A 41 6.16 -14.78 -10.64
C SER A 41 6.93 -16.11 -10.66
N LYS A 42 6.58 -17.07 -9.79
CA LYS A 42 7.42 -18.26 -9.56
C LYS A 42 7.23 -19.38 -10.59
N ASN A 43 6.14 -19.36 -11.36
CA ASN A 43 5.75 -20.48 -12.22
C ASN A 43 5.71 -20.19 -13.72
N ILE A 44 6.09 -19.00 -14.17
CA ILE A 44 6.25 -18.76 -15.61
C ILE A 44 7.72 -19.01 -15.95
N PRO A 45 8.08 -20.16 -16.55
CA PRO A 45 9.42 -20.34 -17.05
C PRO A 45 9.70 -19.22 -18.05
N SER A 46 10.75 -18.43 -17.81
CA SER A 46 11.22 -17.44 -18.78
C SER A 46 11.30 -18.09 -20.16
N LEU A 47 10.90 -17.36 -21.21
CA LEU A 47 11.00 -17.82 -22.59
C LEU A 47 12.40 -18.37 -22.90
N SER A 48 13.44 -17.74 -22.34
CA SER A 48 14.82 -18.22 -22.45
C SER A 48 15.05 -19.60 -21.81
N LYS A 49 14.39 -19.92 -20.69
CA LYS A 49 14.45 -21.22 -20.02
C LYS A 49 13.64 -22.28 -20.78
N LEU A 50 12.54 -21.88 -21.42
CA LEU A 50 11.74 -22.74 -22.29
C LEU A 50 12.52 -23.09 -23.57
N MET A 51 13.15 -22.10 -24.20
CA MET A 51 13.95 -22.26 -25.42
C MET A 51 15.29 -22.98 -25.17
N LYS A 52 15.86 -22.91 -23.95
CA LYS A 52 17.04 -23.72 -23.56
C LYS A 52 16.78 -25.22 -23.67
N ARG A 53 15.52 -25.68 -23.58
CA ARG A 53 15.14 -27.09 -23.78
C ARG A 53 15.09 -27.52 -25.25
N LEU A 54 15.09 -26.58 -26.18
CA LEU A 54 15.12 -26.84 -27.62
C LEU A 54 16.54 -26.78 -28.20
N SER A 55 17.54 -26.41 -27.38
CA SER A 55 18.94 -26.42 -27.80
C SER A 55 19.51 -27.83 -27.70
N LEU A 56 20.09 -28.34 -28.80
CA LEU A 56 20.72 -29.66 -28.90
C LEU A 56 22.12 -29.72 -28.25
N SER A 57 22.49 -28.72 -27.43
CA SER A 57 23.81 -28.68 -26.80
C SER A 57 23.96 -29.81 -25.76
N PRO A 58 25.07 -30.58 -25.78
CA PRO A 58 25.27 -31.67 -24.85
C PRO A 58 25.28 -31.15 -23.40
N ARG A 59 24.43 -31.75 -22.56
CA ARG A 59 24.25 -31.38 -21.14
C ARG A 59 25.56 -31.48 -20.37
N LYS A 60 26.24 -30.35 -20.14
CA LYS A 60 27.16 -30.23 -18.99
C LYS A 60 26.32 -30.05 -17.72
N LYS A 61 26.54 -30.91 -16.73
CA LYS A 61 25.99 -30.74 -15.37
C LYS A 61 26.65 -29.52 -14.73
N GLU A 62 26.09 -28.34 -14.98
CA GLU A 62 26.39 -27.15 -14.17
C GLU A 62 25.73 -27.34 -12.80
N ASN A 63 26.57 -27.31 -11.76
CA ASN A 63 26.12 -27.22 -10.39
C ASN A 63 25.23 -25.98 -10.26
N LEU A 64 23.96 -26.21 -9.95
CA LEU A 64 23.00 -25.18 -9.65
C LEU A 64 23.41 -24.57 -8.30
N GLU A 65 24.31 -23.59 -8.33
CA GLU A 65 24.57 -22.73 -7.19
C GLU A 65 23.24 -22.08 -6.82
N LYS A 66 22.73 -22.51 -5.67
CA LYS A 66 21.58 -21.90 -5.02
C LYS A 66 21.98 -20.48 -4.66
N HIS A 67 21.70 -19.54 -5.54
CA HIS A 67 21.51 -18.16 -5.11
C HIS A 67 20.36 -18.19 -4.10
N HIS A 68 20.73 -18.20 -2.82
CA HIS A 68 19.88 -17.79 -1.72
C HIS A 68 19.41 -16.37 -2.05
N GLU A 69 18.28 -16.28 -2.76
CA GLU A 69 17.45 -15.10 -2.67
C GLU A 69 17.15 -14.92 -1.19
N VAL A 70 17.68 -13.83 -0.63
CA VAL A 70 17.26 -13.29 0.64
C VAL A 70 15.78 -12.93 0.47
N VAL A 71 14.90 -13.91 0.60
CA VAL A 71 13.45 -13.73 0.71
C VAL A 71 13.24 -13.20 2.10
N GLN A 72 13.48 -11.90 2.18
CA GLN A 72 13.47 -11.10 3.37
C GLN A 72 12.07 -11.20 3.99
N THR A 73 12.08 -11.70 5.22
CA THR A 73 10.95 -12.18 5.99
C THR A 73 10.21 -10.97 6.55
N TYR A 74 9.43 -10.27 5.72
CA TYR A 74 8.81 -8.99 6.11
C TYR A 74 7.44 -9.09 6.80
N CYS A 75 6.87 -10.28 6.97
CA CYS A 75 5.51 -10.44 7.52
C CYS A 75 5.48 -11.27 8.81
N LYS A 76 6.33 -10.94 9.78
CA LYS A 76 6.12 -11.36 11.17
C LYS A 76 5.99 -10.10 12.04
N ASP A 77 4.76 -9.89 12.49
CA ASP A 77 4.33 -8.94 13.53
C ASP A 77 4.73 -7.48 13.29
N ILE A 78 4.04 -6.82 12.36
CA ILE A 78 4.00 -5.35 12.34
C ILE A 78 3.26 -4.90 13.61
N LYS A 79 4.00 -4.59 14.67
CA LYS A 79 3.46 -3.99 15.89
C LYS A 79 3.09 -2.55 15.59
N LEU A 80 1.80 -2.31 15.34
CA LEU A 80 1.23 -0.97 15.19
C LEU A 80 0.64 -0.55 16.54
N TYR A 81 1.09 0.56 17.09
CA TYR A 81 0.70 1.05 18.42
C TYR A 81 -0.57 1.90 18.39
N THR A 82 -0.82 2.58 17.27
CA THR A 82 -1.93 3.53 17.09
C THR A 82 -3.02 2.99 16.16
N TYR A 83 -2.80 1.81 15.58
CA TYR A 83 -3.77 1.17 14.69
C TYR A 83 -4.86 0.44 15.49
N ASN A 84 -6.12 0.78 15.24
CA ASN A 84 -7.28 0.12 15.81
C ASN A 84 -8.43 0.06 14.79
N ASN A 85 -9.33 -0.91 14.84
CA ASN A 85 -10.57 -0.95 14.03
C ASN A 85 -10.44 -0.52 12.54
N GLY A 86 -9.34 -0.88 11.87
CA GLY A 86 -9.15 -0.56 10.46
C GLY A 86 -8.48 0.80 10.15
N GLY A 87 -8.02 1.56 11.14
CA GLY A 87 -7.41 2.88 10.95
C GLY A 87 -6.44 3.30 12.06
N PHE A 88 -5.74 4.41 11.84
CA PHE A 88 -4.80 5.00 12.81
C PHE A 88 -5.45 6.12 13.61
N TYR A 89 -5.17 6.17 14.92
CA TYR A 89 -5.73 7.17 15.83
C TYR A 89 -4.65 8.05 16.44
N SER A 90 -4.98 9.34 16.57
CA SER A 90 -4.29 10.28 17.45
C SER A 90 -5.19 10.58 18.65
N ASP A 91 -4.60 10.72 19.83
CA ASP A 91 -5.32 10.98 21.08
C ASP A 91 -5.90 12.40 21.20
N GLY A 92 -5.61 13.27 20.22
CA GLY A 92 -6.06 14.66 20.17
C GLY A 92 -5.38 15.55 21.22
N LYS A 93 -4.36 15.05 21.91
CA LYS A 93 -3.61 15.77 22.95
C LYS A 93 -2.27 16.32 22.47
N GLY A 94 -1.90 16.03 21.22
CA GLY A 94 -0.68 16.55 20.59
C GLY A 94 -0.79 18.01 20.16
N SER A 95 0.37 18.61 19.82
CA SER A 95 0.49 20.01 19.37
C SER A 95 -0.10 20.29 17.97
N MET A 96 -0.44 19.25 17.20
CA MET A 96 -0.89 19.37 15.81
C MET A 96 -2.35 18.95 15.65
N THR A 97 -3.08 19.63 14.76
CA THR A 97 -4.46 19.24 14.44
C THR A 97 -4.47 17.98 13.55
N LEU A 98 -5.60 17.26 13.53
CA LEU A 98 -5.79 16.11 12.64
C LEU A 98 -5.52 16.44 11.17
N GLN A 99 -5.85 17.66 10.75
CA GLN A 99 -5.64 18.13 9.39
C GLN A 99 -4.15 18.36 9.09
N ASP A 100 -3.38 18.84 10.07
CA ASP A 100 -1.94 19.01 9.92
C ASP A 100 -1.23 17.65 9.85
N ILE A 101 -1.67 16.69 10.67
CA ILE A 101 -1.16 15.32 10.65
C ILE A 101 -1.41 14.68 9.27
N GLU A 102 -2.63 14.83 8.74
CA GLU A 102 -2.98 14.35 7.40
C GLU A 102 -2.12 14.98 6.32
N ASN A 103 -1.99 16.30 6.34
CA ASN A 103 -1.19 17.03 5.37
C ASN A 103 0.28 16.62 5.44
N ALA A 104 0.83 16.40 6.63
CA ALA A 104 2.20 15.94 6.83
C ALA A 104 2.41 14.54 6.25
N VAL A 105 1.48 13.61 6.50
CA VAL A 105 1.52 12.26 5.91
C VAL A 105 1.43 12.33 4.38
N HIS A 106 0.53 13.13 3.83
CA HIS A 106 0.43 13.33 2.37
C HIS A 106 1.71 13.92 1.78
N GLN A 107 2.31 14.93 2.41
CA GLN A 107 3.58 15.51 1.96
C GLN A 107 4.72 14.49 1.98
N LEU A 108 4.80 13.69 3.05
CA LEU A 108 5.80 12.63 3.18
C LEU A 108 5.66 11.60 2.06
N LEU A 109 4.43 11.14 1.80
CA LEU A 109 4.16 10.15 0.76
C LEU A 109 4.34 10.74 -0.65
N TRP A 110 3.96 12.00 -0.90
CA TRP A 110 4.21 12.66 -2.16
C TRP A 110 5.70 12.85 -2.43
N LYS A 111 6.50 13.17 -1.40
CA LYS A 111 7.96 13.28 -1.56
C LYS A 111 8.59 11.94 -1.94
N LYS A 112 8.04 10.83 -1.44
CA LYS A 112 8.61 9.49 -1.67
C LYS A 112 8.11 8.80 -2.95
N TYR A 113 6.82 8.91 -3.25
CA TYR A 113 6.16 8.16 -4.34
C TYR A 113 5.59 9.06 -5.44
N GLY A 114 5.62 10.38 -5.26
CA GLY A 114 5.01 11.34 -6.17
C GLY A 114 3.49 11.45 -6.00
N LYS A 115 2.91 12.36 -6.78
CA LYS A 115 1.46 12.61 -6.84
C LYS A 115 0.83 11.76 -7.93
N GLY A 116 -0.16 10.95 -7.56
CA GLY A 116 -1.03 10.24 -8.49
C GLY A 116 -2.25 11.10 -8.84
N ILE A 117 -2.40 11.47 -10.11
CA ILE A 117 -3.62 12.12 -10.61
C ILE A 117 -4.49 11.05 -11.26
N ILE A 118 -5.64 10.75 -10.65
CA ILE A 118 -6.57 9.74 -11.15
C ILE A 118 -7.80 10.41 -11.75
N HIS A 119 -8.09 10.07 -13.00
CA HIS A 119 -9.34 10.42 -13.67
C HIS A 119 -10.40 9.40 -13.26
N CYS A 120 -11.39 9.83 -12.48
CA CYS A 120 -12.41 8.93 -11.96
C CYS A 120 -13.63 8.88 -12.89
N SER A 121 -13.94 7.68 -13.39
CA SER A 121 -15.09 7.42 -14.25
C SER A 121 -16.44 7.45 -13.50
N GLY A 122 -16.43 7.21 -12.19
CA GLY A 122 -17.64 7.18 -11.36
C GLY A 122 -18.03 8.55 -10.82
N CYS A 123 -17.07 9.49 -10.75
CA CYS A 123 -17.36 10.89 -10.44
C CYS A 123 -17.81 11.65 -11.69
N LYS A 124 -19.07 11.45 -12.09
CA LYS A 124 -19.69 12.27 -13.14
C LYS A 124 -20.15 13.61 -12.56
N ARG A 125 -19.62 14.73 -13.06
CA ARG A 125 -20.32 16.01 -12.95
C ARG A 125 -21.41 16.04 -14.02
N THR A 126 -22.51 16.72 -13.72
CA THR A 126 -23.48 17.23 -14.70
C THR A 126 -22.73 18.18 -15.66
N GLY A 127 -22.12 17.62 -16.71
CA GLY A 127 -21.28 18.34 -17.67
C GLY A 127 -19.96 17.60 -17.91
N THR A 128 -19.78 17.17 -19.15
CA THR A 128 -18.66 16.55 -19.93
C THR A 128 -17.24 16.33 -19.37
N ALA A 129 -16.88 16.74 -18.14
CA ALA A 129 -15.56 16.57 -17.56
C ALA A 129 -15.54 15.58 -16.37
N TYR A 130 -14.70 14.55 -16.46
CA TYR A 130 -14.41 13.63 -15.36
C TYR A 130 -13.74 14.35 -14.19
N LYS A 131 -14.15 14.06 -12.94
CA LYS A 131 -13.47 14.59 -11.76
C LYS A 131 -12.06 13.98 -11.63
N LYS A 132 -11.08 14.85 -11.37
CA LYS A 132 -9.70 14.45 -11.07
C LYS A 132 -9.53 14.32 -9.57
N HIS A 133 -9.01 13.18 -9.12
CA HIS A 133 -8.56 13.00 -7.73
C HIS A 133 -7.05 13.17 -7.68
N ILE A 134 -6.58 14.03 -6.77
CA ILE A 134 -5.16 14.43 -6.64
C ILE A 134 -4.50 13.86 -5.38
N GLU A 135 -5.27 13.22 -4.51
CA GLU A 135 -4.85 12.67 -3.22
C GLU A 135 -4.33 11.21 -3.32
N TRP A 136 -4.06 10.73 -4.54
CA TRP A 136 -3.63 9.34 -4.75
C TRP A 136 -2.12 9.23 -4.85
N PHE A 137 -1.61 8.03 -4.55
CA PHE A 137 -0.19 7.70 -4.55
C PHE A 137 0.01 6.43 -5.37
N VAL A 138 1.09 6.37 -6.15
CA VAL A 138 1.48 5.15 -6.88
C VAL A 138 2.50 4.41 -6.02
N ILE A 139 2.03 3.48 -5.20
CA ILE A 139 2.84 2.79 -4.20
C ILE A 139 3.14 1.35 -4.67
N PRO A 140 4.42 0.93 -4.69
CA PRO A 140 4.76 -0.48 -4.89
C PRO A 140 4.21 -1.36 -3.76
N ILE A 141 3.60 -2.51 -4.09
CA ILE A 141 2.99 -3.43 -3.11
C ILE A 141 3.98 -3.84 -2.00
N LYS A 142 5.27 -3.96 -2.33
CA LYS A 142 6.35 -4.33 -1.40
C LYS A 142 6.57 -3.29 -0.28
N ASP A 143 6.20 -2.04 -0.52
CA ASP A 143 6.44 -0.92 0.39
C ASP A 143 5.27 -0.69 1.36
N LEU A 144 4.13 -1.35 1.14
CA LEU A 144 2.92 -1.18 1.97
C LEU A 144 3.17 -1.44 3.47
N PRO A 145 3.92 -2.49 3.89
CA PRO A 145 4.24 -2.71 5.30
C PRO A 145 5.00 -1.54 5.94
N LEU A 146 6.00 -1.01 5.22
CA LEU A 146 6.82 0.11 5.66
C LEU A 146 6.00 1.38 5.82
N ILE A 147 5.05 1.62 4.92
CA ILE A 147 4.18 2.80 4.99
C ILE A 147 3.29 2.74 6.21
N LEU A 148 2.70 1.58 6.53
CA LEU A 148 1.90 1.44 7.74
C LEU A 148 2.72 1.74 9.00
N GLN A 149 3.97 1.28 9.07
CA GLN A 149 4.87 1.58 10.18
C GLN A 149 5.23 3.07 10.26
N ILE A 150 5.48 3.72 9.13
CA ILE A 150 5.79 5.15 9.09
C ILE A 150 4.61 5.97 9.60
N ILE A 151 3.39 5.66 9.13
CA ILE A 151 2.18 6.35 9.58
C ILE A 151 1.95 6.11 11.07
N ASP A 152 2.10 4.87 11.54
CA ASP A 152 1.95 4.54 12.95
C ASP A 152 2.95 5.27 13.85
N ASN A 153 4.23 5.27 13.46
CA ASN A 153 5.28 6.00 14.18
C ASN A 153 5.02 7.51 14.17
N PHE A 154 4.53 8.04 13.05
CA PHE A 154 4.17 9.45 12.96
C PHE A 154 3.03 9.78 13.93
N CYS A 155 1.92 9.04 13.88
CA CYS A 155 0.79 9.22 14.81
C CYS A 155 1.22 9.03 16.27
N PHE A 156 2.06 8.04 16.57
CA PHE A 156 2.57 7.78 17.91
C PHE A 156 3.45 8.92 18.43
N SER A 157 4.30 9.49 17.58
CA SER A 157 5.16 10.63 17.95
C SER A 157 4.34 11.86 18.36
N GLN A 158 3.21 12.10 17.68
CA GLN A 158 2.34 13.25 17.97
C GLN A 158 1.61 13.10 19.32
N ASN A 159 1.33 11.87 19.75
CA ASN A 159 0.71 11.60 21.05
C ASN A 159 1.69 11.77 22.24
N ARG A 160 3.01 11.85 22.00
CA ARG A 160 4.03 11.93 23.06
C ARG A 160 4.51 13.34 23.39
N ILE A 161 4.21 14.34 22.56
CA ILE A 161 4.68 15.71 22.76
C ILE A 161 3.73 16.40 23.76
N LYS A 162 4.16 16.47 25.02
CA LYS A 162 3.62 17.34 26.08
C LYS A 162 4.53 18.56 26.24
#